data_AF-A0A958VCI8-F1
#
_entry.id   AF-A0A958VCI8-F1
#
_cell.length_a   1.000
_cell.length_b   1.000
_cell.length_c   1.000
_cell.angle_alpha   90.00
_cell.angle_beta   90.00
_cell.angle_gamma   90.00
#
_symmetry.space_group_name_H-M   'P 1'
#
loop_
_entity.id
_entity.type
_entity.pdbx_description
1 polymer ?
#
loop_
_entity_poly.entity_id
_entity_poly.type
_entity_poly.pdbx_seq_one_letter_code
_entity_poly.pdbx_strand_id
1 'polypeptide(L)' 'EKFDLKSTYFSCKPEGDYVVLSGRGFGHGIGLCQEGAMNMAKAGYTYKQILKFYFQEILIGKYKEFQYFQHADSFE' A
#
# COMPACT_ATOMS: atom_id res chain seq x y z
N GLU A 1 7.87 -15.94 -8.35
CA GLU A 1 8.29 -17.01 -7.42
C GLU A 1 9.71 -17.53 -7.67
N LYS A 2 10.08 -17.91 -8.90
CA LYS A 2 11.39 -18.55 -9.21
C LYS A 2 12.66 -17.88 -8.65
N PHE A 3 12.65 -16.57 -8.41
CA PHE A 3 13.81 -15.79 -7.98
C PHE A 3 13.63 -15.08 -6.63
N ASP A 4 12.48 -15.26 -5.97
CA ASP A 4 12.13 -14.65 -4.68
C ASP A 4 12.54 -13.18 -4.52
N LEU A 5 12.24 -12.38 -5.55
CA LEU A 5 12.61 -10.96 -5.58
C LEU A 5 11.73 -10.17 -4.59
N LYS A 6 12.37 -9.25 -3.86
CA LYS A 6 11.72 -8.38 -2.88
C LYS A 6 10.62 -7.50 -3.47
N SER A 7 10.80 -7.02 -4.71
CA SER A 7 9.85 -6.17 -5.42
C SER A 7 10.05 -6.32 -6.93
N THR A 8 9.13 -5.72 -7.71
CA THR A 8 9.26 -5.58 -9.17
C THR A 8 10.09 -4.36 -9.57
N TYR A 9 10.55 -3.55 -8.61
CA TYR A 9 11.34 -2.36 -8.86
C TYR A 9 12.83 -2.69 -8.82
N PHE A 10 13.36 -3.17 -9.94
CA PHE A 10 14.78 -3.47 -10.09
C PHE A 10 15.26 -3.17 -11.51
N SER A 11 16.58 -3.09 -11.65
CA SER A 11 17.32 -3.00 -12.90
C SER A 11 18.28 -4.18 -13.01
N CYS A 12 18.63 -4.56 -14.24
CA CYS A 12 19.53 -5.67 -14.52
C CYS A 12 20.79 -5.15 -15.22
N LYS A 13 21.95 -5.67 -14.82
CA LYS A 13 23.22 -5.40 -15.49
C LYS A 13 24.00 -6.71 -15.69
N PRO A 14 24.55 -6.98 -16.88
CA PRO A 14 25.46 -8.10 -17.07
C PRO A 14 26.81 -7.82 -16.37
N GLU A 15 27.37 -8.84 -15.74
CA GLU A 15 28.67 -8.80 -15.06
C GLU A 15 29.38 -10.15 -15.24
N GLY A 16 30.21 -10.26 -16.28
CA GLY A 16 30.82 -11.53 -16.69
C GLY A 16 29.76 -12.55 -17.06
N ASP A 17 29.80 -13.71 -16.40
CA ASP A 17 28.82 -14.80 -16.57
C ASP A 17 27.54 -14.62 -15.71
N TYR A 18 27.43 -13.49 -14.98
CA TYR A 18 26.31 -13.21 -14.10
C TYR A 18 25.42 -12.08 -14.62
N VAL A 19 24.18 -12.07 -14.14
CA VAL A 19 23.28 -10.91 -14.24
C VAL A 19 23.00 -10.41 -12.84
N VAL A 20 23.42 -9.18 -12.55
CA VAL A 20 23.19 -8.52 -11.26
C VAL A 20 21.88 -7.77 -11.31
N LEU A 21 20.98 -8.10 -10.39
CA LEU A 21 19.72 -7.40 -10.19
C LEU A 21 19.85 -6.45 -9.01
N SER A 22 19.60 -5.16 -9.24
CA SER A 22 19.64 -4.12 -8.21
C SER A 22 18.34 -3.34 -8.18
N GLY A 23 17.71 -3.25 -7.02
CA GLY A 23 16.37 -2.69 -6.87
C GLY A 23 16.09 -2.15 -5.47
N ARG A 24 14.86 -1.68 -5.25
CA ARG A 24 14.41 -1.14 -3.96
C ARG A 24 12.95 -1.48 -3.67
N GLY A 25 12.56 -1.26 -2.41
CA GLY A 25 11.22 -1.57 -1.93
C GLY A 25 11.01 -3.05 -1.64
N PHE A 26 9.93 -3.34 -0.94
CA PHE A 26 9.51 -4.68 -0.57
C PHE A 26 7.99 -4.79 -0.72
N GLY A 27 7.53 -5.81 -1.44
CA GLY A 27 6.12 -5.99 -1.78
C GLY A 27 5.71 -5.39 -3.12
N HIS A 28 4.41 -5.38 -3.39
CA HIS A 28 3.83 -5.06 -4.70
C HIS A 28 3.68 -3.55 -4.98
N GLY A 29 3.90 -2.69 -3.98
CA GLY A 29 3.93 -1.24 -4.16
C GLY A 29 2.57 -0.56 -4.43
N ILE A 30 1.45 -1.20 -4.07
CA ILE A 30 0.10 -0.63 -4.24
C ILE A 30 -0.51 -0.35 -2.86
N GLY A 31 -1.13 0.82 -2.72
CA GLY A 31 -1.82 1.22 -1.48
C GLY A 31 -0.85 1.71 -0.41
N LEU A 32 -0.99 1.17 0.81
CA LEU A 32 -0.30 1.66 2.00
C LEU A 32 1.15 1.13 2.10
N CYS A 33 2.14 2.01 2.04
CA CYS A 33 3.50 1.67 2.45
C CYS A 33 3.59 1.64 3.99
N GLN A 34 3.81 0.47 4.57
CA GLN A 34 3.80 0.27 6.03
C GLN A 34 4.88 1.08 6.74
N GLU A 35 6.11 1.05 6.25
CA GLU A 35 7.21 1.84 6.81
C GLU A 35 6.93 3.34 6.71
N GLY A 36 6.38 3.78 5.57
CA GLY A 36 5.97 5.18 5.37
C GLY A 36 4.87 5.59 6.34
N ALA A 37 3.84 4.76 6.53
CA ALA A 37 2.78 4.99 7.50
C ALA A 37 3.31 5.07 8.94
N MET A 38 4.25 4.19 9.32
CA MET A 38 4.92 4.24 10.62
C MET A 38 5.70 5.55 10.80
N ASN A 39 6.42 6.01 9.78
CA ASN A 39 7.17 7.27 9.84
C ASN A 39 6.23 8.49 9.93
N MET A 40 5.11 8.48 9.22
CA MET A 40 4.06 9.50 9.39
C MET A 40 3.48 9.48 10.81
N ALA A 41 3.21 8.31 11.37
CA ALA A 41 2.73 8.21 12.76
C ALA A 41 3.74 8.79 13.76
N LYS A 42 5.04 8.47 13.59
CA LYS A 42 6.14 9.05 14.39
C LYS A 42 6.25 10.57 14.25
N ALA A 43 5.91 11.11 13.08
CA ALA A 43 5.84 12.54 12.81
C ALA A 43 4.55 13.20 13.32
N GLY A 44 3.66 12.46 13.99
CA GLY A 44 2.45 12.99 14.63
C GLY A 44 1.18 13.00 13.76
N TYR A 45 1.23 12.41 12.55
CA TYR A 45 0.04 12.29 11.72
C TYR A 45 -0.94 11.25 12.29
N THR A 46 -2.23 11.59 12.29
CA THR A 46 -3.30 10.67 12.70
C THR A 46 -3.52 9.57 11.66
N TYR A 47 -4.08 8.43 12.08
CA TYR A 47 -4.42 7.34 11.15
C TYR A 47 -5.31 7.80 9.98
N LYS A 48 -6.24 8.76 10.22
CA LYS A 48 -7.09 9.33 9.17
C LYS A 48 -6.28 10.09 8.12
N GLN A 49 -5.29 10.87 8.54
CA GLN A 49 -4.41 11.60 7.62
C GLN A 49 -3.52 10.64 6.82
N ILE A 50 -2.99 9.60 7.48
CA ILE A 50 -2.18 8.57 6.84
C ILE A 50 -2.99 7.84 5.77
N LEU A 51 -4.21 7.38 6.11
CA LEU A 51 -5.07 6.68 5.15
C LEU A 51 -5.44 7.59 3.97
N LYS A 52 -5.78 8.86 4.21
CA LYS A 52 -6.08 9.83 3.14
C LYS A 52 -4.87 10.16 2.25
N PHE A 53 -3.65 9.98 2.75
CA PHE A 53 -2.43 10.15 1.95
C PHE A 53 -2.26 8.98 0.96
N TYR A 54 -2.51 7.74 1.40
CA TYR A 54 -2.31 6.55 0.55
C TYR A 54 -3.53 6.20 -0.32
N PHE A 55 -4.72 6.59 0.10
CA PHE A 55 -5.96 6.26 -0.58
C PHE A 55 -6.76 7.53 -0.84
N GLN A 56 -6.92 7.87 -2.12
CA GLN A 56 -7.71 9.02 -2.54
C GLN A 56 -9.20 8.70 -2.40
N GLU A 57 -9.98 9.73 -2.05
CA GLU A 57 -11.46 9.67 -2.02
C GLU A 57 -12.08 8.60 -1.11
N ILE A 58 -11.36 8.15 -0.08
CA ILE A 58 -11.90 7.19 0.88
C ILE A 58 -12.82 7.84 1.93
N LEU A 59 -13.83 7.08 2.34
CA LEU A 59 -14.64 7.36 3.52
C LEU A 59 -14.15 6.50 4.70
N ILE A 60 -14.11 7.09 5.89
CA ILE A 60 -13.73 6.40 7.14
C ILE A 60 -14.88 6.57 8.12
N GLY A 61 -15.47 5.46 8.54
CA GLY A 61 -16.63 5.43 9.42
C GLY A 61 -16.74 4.10 10.15
N LYS A 62 -17.74 3.97 11.02
CA LYS A 62 -17.96 2.72 11.75
C LYS A 62 -18.66 1.72 10.84
N TYR A 63 -18.29 0.45 10.95
CA TYR A 63 -18.88 -0.64 10.18
C TYR A 63 -20.43 -0.63 10.22
N LYS A 64 -21.03 -0.42 11.40
CA LYS A 64 -22.49 -0.36 11.57
C LYS A 64 -23.17 0.77 10.78
N GLU A 65 -22.47 1.89 10.59
CA GLU A 65 -23.01 3.03 9.83
C GLU A 65 -23.07 2.68 8.33
N PHE A 66 -22.05 2.01 7.79
CA PHE A 66 -22.04 1.59 6.39
C PHE A 66 -23.01 0.46 6.06
N GLN A 67 -23.26 -0.47 6.99
CA GLN A 67 -24.25 -1.53 6.77
C GLN A 67 -25.66 -0.96 6.59
N TYR A 68 -26.02 0.09 7.33
CA TYR A 68 -27.34 0.71 7.22
C TYR A 68 -27.58 1.26 5.80
N PHE A 69 -26.58 1.93 5.21
CA PHE A 69 -26.67 2.47 3.85
C PHE A 69 -26.76 1.39 2.78
N GLN A 70 -25.95 0.33 2.87
CA GLN A 70 -26.01 -0.77 1.89
C GLN A 70 -27.34 -1.53 1.91
N HIS A 71 -28.01 -1.61 3.06
CA HIS A 71 -29.32 -2.24 3.15
C HIS A 71 -30.46 -1.31 2.71
N ALA A 72 -30.37 -0.01 2.95
CA ALA A 72 -31.38 0.95 2.48
C ALA A 72 -31.48 0.98 0.94
N ASP A 73 -30.35 0.88 0.24
CA ASP A 73 -30.29 0.87 -1.23
C ASP A 73 -30.76 -0.47 -1.86
N SER A 74 -31.01 -1.50 -1.05
CA SER A 74 -31.50 -2.81 -1.52
C SER A 74 -33.03 -2.96 -1.52
N PHE A 75 -33.74 -1.90 -1.12
CA PHE A 75 -35.21 -1.84 -1.11
C PHE A 75 -35.81 -0.88 -2.15
N GLU A 76 -34.99 -0.36 -3.08
CA GLU A 76 -35.44 0.27 -4.33
C GLU A 76 -35.36 -0.71 -5.51
#